data_AF-A0AAV5LMD3-F1
#
_entry.id   AF-A0AAV5LMD3-F1
#
_cell.length_a   1.000
_cell.length_b   1.000
_cell.length_c   1.000
_cell.angle_alpha   90.00
_cell.angle_beta   90.00
_cell.angle_gamma   90.00
#
_symmetry.space_group_name_H-M   'P 1'
#
loop_
_entity.id
_entity.type
_entity.pdbx_description
1 polymer ?
#
loop_
_entity_poly.entity_id
_entity_poly.type
_entity_poly.pdbx_seq_one_letter_code
_entity_poly.pdbx_strand_id
1 'polypeptide(L)'
;MIANEGLKPFLPYSSRLAAIDYIVCDESDVFVTNNNGNMAKILAGRRRYMGHKRTVRPNAKKLSALLMARDKMDWDTFSKKVKISQRGFMGEPDEMRPGRGEFHEYPYSCICQKPLNDVETSRSRVQVGESYGENQRMGQKNVRKPPVSLGDNDDKLTG
;
A
#
# COMPACT_ATOMS: atom_id res chain seq x y z
N MET A 1 -10.64 5.56 28.75
CA MET A 1 -10.45 5.92 27.33
C MET A 1 -9.08 6.56 27.17
N ILE A 2 -8.18 5.96 26.41
CA ILE A 2 -6.82 6.49 26.11
C ILE A 2 -6.88 7.78 25.25
N ALA A 3 -8.06 8.06 24.67
CA ALA A 3 -8.21 8.92 23.50
C ALA A 3 -7.92 10.41 23.70
N ASN A 4 -8.03 10.99 24.90
CA ASN A 4 -7.99 12.46 25.03
C ASN A 4 -6.77 13.03 25.74
N GLU A 5 -6.06 12.29 26.59
CA GLU A 5 -4.88 12.85 27.29
C GLU A 5 -3.56 12.27 26.76
N GLY A 6 -3.51 10.96 26.53
CA GLY A 6 -2.31 10.30 26.00
C GLY A 6 -2.01 10.65 24.53
N LEU A 7 -3.03 11.05 23.75
CA LEU A 7 -2.88 11.36 22.33
C LEU A 7 -2.58 12.84 22.03
N LYS A 8 -2.83 13.75 22.99
CA LYS A 8 -2.59 15.21 22.84
C LYS A 8 -1.21 15.55 22.26
N PRO A 9 -0.10 14.92 22.69
CA PRO A 9 1.22 15.21 22.15
C PRO A 9 1.41 14.86 20.67
N PHE A 10 0.57 13.99 20.12
CA PHE A 10 0.68 13.50 18.74
C PHE A 10 -0.26 14.22 17.77
N LEU A 11 -1.27 14.95 18.27
CA LEU A 11 -2.25 15.68 17.44
C LEU A 11 -1.63 16.59 16.37
N PRO A 12 -0.50 17.30 16.63
CA PRO A 12 0.14 18.12 15.60
C PRO A 12 0.85 17.32 14.50
N TYR A 13 1.05 16.00 14.67
CA TYR A 13 1.92 15.19 13.83
C TYR A 13 1.16 14.00 13.23
N SER A 14 0.59 14.18 12.04
CA SER A 14 -0.18 13.14 11.35
C SER A 14 0.59 11.83 11.15
N SER A 15 1.90 11.90 10.90
CA SER A 15 2.76 10.72 10.76
C SER A 15 2.89 9.93 12.06
N ARG A 16 2.90 10.59 13.23
CA ARG A 16 2.97 9.93 14.53
C ARG A 16 1.64 9.29 14.91
N LEU A 17 0.52 9.96 14.62
CA LEU A 17 -0.80 9.36 14.76
C LEU A 17 -0.95 8.11 13.89
N ALA A 18 -0.53 8.18 12.62
CA ALA A 18 -0.54 7.03 11.72
C ALA A 18 0.34 5.87 12.22
N ALA A 19 1.49 6.18 12.84
CA ALA A 19 2.34 5.17 13.46
C ALA A 19 1.64 4.49 14.66
N ILE A 20 0.90 5.24 15.48
CA ILE A 20 0.08 4.68 16.56
C ILE A 20 -1.00 3.77 16.00
N ASP A 21 -1.74 4.23 14.97
CA ASP A 21 -2.77 3.42 14.31
C ASP A 21 -2.17 2.12 13.76
N TYR A 22 -0.96 2.18 13.19
CA TYR A 22 -0.25 1.00 12.69
C TYR A 22 0.06 0.00 13.81
N ILE A 23 0.63 0.46 14.92
CA ILE A 23 0.98 -0.40 16.05
C ILE A 23 -0.27 -1.08 16.61
N VAL A 24 -1.35 -0.33 16.82
CA VAL A 24 -2.61 -0.88 17.33
C VAL A 24 -3.18 -1.92 16.37
N CYS A 25 -3.15 -1.65 15.07
CA CYS A 25 -3.63 -2.60 14.07
C CYS A 25 -2.74 -3.86 14.00
N ASP A 26 -1.42 -3.73 14.11
CA ASP A 26 -0.48 -4.85 14.09
C ASP A 26 -0.65 -5.75 15.33
N GLU A 27 -0.85 -5.14 16.50
CA GLU A 27 -0.99 -5.88 17.75
C GLU A 27 -2.36 -6.57 17.90
N SER A 28 -3.41 -6.05 17.27
CA SER A 28 -4.76 -6.62 17.32
C SER A 28 -4.87 -8.07 16.83
N ASP A 29 -5.80 -8.85 17.37
CA ASP A 29 -6.07 -10.22 16.88
C ASP A 29 -6.67 -10.22 15.47
N VAL A 30 -7.56 -9.27 15.20
CA VAL A 30 -8.26 -9.12 13.93
C VAL A 30 -8.23 -7.67 13.47
N PHE A 31 -7.74 -7.46 12.26
CA PHE A 31 -7.73 -6.16 11.59
C PHE A 31 -8.72 -6.19 10.41
N VAL A 32 -9.56 -5.17 10.29
CA VAL A 32 -10.51 -5.02 9.18
C VAL A 32 -10.18 -3.76 8.40
N THR A 33 -9.90 -3.90 7.11
CA THR A 33 -9.53 -2.76 6.25
C THR A 33 -10.77 -2.09 5.69
N ASN A 34 -10.85 -0.76 5.68
CA ASN A 34 -11.89 -0.05 4.92
C ASN A 34 -11.54 0.02 3.41
N ASN A 35 -10.28 0.30 3.10
CA ASN A 35 -9.76 0.40 1.74
C ASN A 35 -8.51 -0.46 1.58
N ASN A 36 -8.05 -0.61 0.33
CA ASN A 36 -6.77 -1.26 0.05
C ASN A 36 -5.62 -0.25 -0.13
N GLY A 37 -5.48 0.68 0.82
CA GLY A 37 -4.40 1.67 0.82
C GLY A 37 -3.05 1.08 1.26
N ASN A 38 -1.99 1.90 1.23
CA ASN A 38 -0.63 1.46 1.58
C ASN A 38 -0.54 0.85 2.99
N MET A 39 -1.21 1.45 3.97
CA MET A 39 -1.24 0.94 5.34
C MET A 39 -1.89 -0.44 5.42
N ALA A 40 -3.01 -0.66 4.71
CA ALA A 40 -3.68 -1.94 4.66
C ALA A 40 -2.79 -3.02 4.05
N LYS A 41 -2.03 -2.69 3.00
CA LYS A 41 -1.09 -3.61 2.35
C LYS A 41 0.07 -3.99 3.25
N ILE A 42 0.71 -3.01 3.89
CA ILE A 42 1.84 -3.26 4.81
C ILE A 42 1.38 -4.12 5.99
N LEU A 43 0.22 -3.80 6.59
CA LEU A 43 -0.35 -4.60 7.68
C LEU A 43 -0.73 -6.01 7.22
N ALA A 44 -1.32 -6.16 6.03
CA ALA A 44 -1.66 -7.47 5.50
C ALA A 44 -0.43 -8.36 5.31
N GLY A 45 0.67 -7.82 4.77
CA GLY A 45 1.92 -8.57 4.67
C GLY A 45 2.50 -8.92 6.03
N ARG A 46 2.69 -7.92 6.90
CA ARG A 46 3.26 -8.13 8.24
C ARG A 46 2.46 -9.15 9.03
N ARG A 47 1.14 -8.96 9.13
CA ARG A 47 0.24 -9.85 9.86
C ARG A 47 0.19 -11.24 9.23
N ARG A 48 0.38 -11.39 7.92
CA ARG A 48 0.38 -12.72 7.27
C ARG A 48 1.64 -13.53 7.59
N TYR A 49 2.82 -12.90 7.57
CA TYR A 49 4.11 -13.62 7.65
C TYR A 49 4.78 -13.58 9.02
N MET A 50 4.48 -12.60 9.89
CA MET A 50 5.07 -12.47 11.23
C MET A 50 4.10 -12.99 12.30
N GLY A 51 3.84 -14.31 12.30
CA GLY A 51 2.98 -14.95 13.30
C GLY A 51 1.48 -14.83 13.01
N HIS A 52 1.10 -14.98 11.73
CA HIS A 52 -0.27 -14.99 11.18
C HIS A 52 -1.37 -14.43 12.09
N LYS A 53 -1.76 -13.17 11.85
CA LYS A 53 -2.92 -12.53 12.44
C LYS A 53 -3.97 -12.20 11.37
N ARG A 54 -5.25 -12.32 11.74
CA ARG A 54 -6.38 -12.19 10.82
C ARG A 54 -6.44 -10.79 10.21
N THR A 55 -6.54 -10.69 8.88
CA THR A 55 -6.72 -9.41 8.17
C THR A 55 -7.90 -9.52 7.20
N VAL A 56 -9.05 -9.00 7.61
CA VAL A 56 -10.30 -9.09 6.86
C VAL A 56 -10.38 -7.93 5.87
N ARG A 57 -10.60 -8.26 4.59
CA ARG A 57 -10.82 -7.29 3.52
C ARG A 57 -12.28 -7.37 3.07
N PRO A 58 -13.19 -6.50 3.54
CA PRO A 58 -14.61 -6.60 3.20
C PRO A 58 -14.83 -6.69 1.70
N ASN A 59 -15.63 -7.67 1.25
CA ASN A 59 -16.06 -7.74 -0.14
C ASN A 59 -17.12 -6.66 -0.39
N ALA A 60 -16.67 -5.41 -0.53
CA ALA A 60 -17.52 -4.23 -0.55
C ALA A 60 -18.67 -4.34 -1.58
N LYS A 61 -18.40 -4.93 -2.76
CA LYS A 61 -19.42 -5.12 -3.80
C LYS A 61 -20.56 -6.02 -3.33
N LYS A 62 -20.23 -7.20 -2.78
CA LYS A 62 -21.25 -8.15 -2.31
C LYS A 62 -21.92 -7.70 -1.02
N LEU A 63 -21.13 -7.16 -0.08
CA LEU A 63 -21.61 -6.71 1.21
C LEU A 63 -22.50 -5.48 1.12
N SER A 64 -22.19 -4.52 0.22
CA SER A 64 -23.02 -3.32 0.04
C SER A 64 -24.47 -3.68 -0.29
N ALA A 65 -24.69 -4.55 -1.29
CA ALA A 65 -26.03 -4.99 -1.66
C ALA A 65 -26.74 -5.74 -0.51
N LEU A 66 -25.99 -6.55 0.25
CA LEU A 66 -26.55 -7.27 1.40
C LEU A 66 -26.94 -6.33 2.56
N LEU A 67 -26.13 -5.31 2.84
CA LEU A 67 -26.40 -4.32 3.88
C LEU A 67 -27.63 -3.47 3.54
N MET A 68 -27.81 -3.10 2.27
CA MET A 68 -29.00 -2.37 1.82
C MET A 68 -30.29 -3.21 1.94
N ALA A 69 -30.17 -4.53 1.91
CA ALA A 69 -31.29 -5.45 2.08
C ALA A 69 -31.43 -5.99 3.51
N ARG A 70 -30.66 -5.48 4.48
CA ARG A 70 -30.60 -6.01 5.85
C ARG A 70 -31.97 -6.09 6.51
N ASP A 71 -32.80 -5.06 6.37
CA ASP A 71 -34.13 -5.01 7.01
C ASP A 71 -35.18 -5.90 6.32
N LYS A 72 -34.84 -6.52 5.19
CA LYS A 72 -35.72 -7.41 4.42
C LYS A 72 -35.51 -8.90 4.75
N MET A 73 -34.68 -9.22 5.74
CA MET A 73 -34.39 -10.61 6.13
C MET A 73 -34.07 -10.74 7.61
N ASP A 74 -34.18 -11.96 8.13
CA ASP A 74 -33.78 -12.30 9.49
C ASP A 74 -32.25 -12.29 9.66
N TRP A 75 -31.81 -12.21 10.93
CA TRP A 75 -30.39 -12.15 11.29
C TRP A 75 -29.61 -13.39 10.84
N ASP A 76 -30.20 -14.59 10.94
CA ASP A 76 -29.51 -15.83 10.60
C ASP A 76 -29.26 -15.92 9.09
N THR A 77 -30.26 -15.55 8.29
CA THR A 77 -30.14 -15.44 6.84
C THR A 77 -29.11 -14.38 6.45
N PHE A 78 -29.15 -13.21 7.08
CA PHE A 78 -28.16 -12.15 6.84
C PHE A 78 -26.73 -12.62 7.16
N SER A 79 -26.53 -13.17 8.37
CA SER A 79 -25.23 -13.67 8.84
C SER A 79 -24.67 -14.76 7.92
N LYS A 80 -25.50 -15.72 7.48
CA LYS A 80 -25.11 -16.75 6.51
C LYS A 80 -24.65 -16.13 5.19
N LYS A 81 -25.39 -15.16 4.65
CA LYS A 81 -25.05 -14.48 3.39
C LYS A 81 -23.77 -13.65 3.50
N VAL A 82 -23.54 -12.98 4.63
CA VAL A 82 -22.29 -12.25 4.93
C VAL A 82 -21.12 -13.22 4.94
N LYS A 83 -21.22 -14.33 5.70
CA LYS A 83 -20.18 -15.36 5.77
C LYS A 83 -19.84 -15.94 4.40
N ILE A 84 -20.84 -16.24 3.57
CA ILE A 84 -20.64 -16.73 2.19
C ILE A 84 -19.94 -15.69 1.32
N SER A 85 -20.37 -14.42 1.41
CA SER A 85 -19.83 -13.32 0.60
C SER A 85 -18.37 -13.00 0.92
N GLN A 86 -17.97 -13.26 2.17
CA GLN A 86 -16.65 -12.95 2.72
C GLN A 86 -15.64 -14.12 2.61
N ARG A 87 -16.04 -15.30 2.13
CA ARG A 87 -15.10 -16.42 1.90
C ARG A 87 -13.98 -16.00 0.94
N GLY A 88 -12.73 -16.29 1.32
CA GLY A 88 -11.53 -15.95 0.56
C GLY A 88 -11.11 -14.48 0.65
N PHE A 89 -11.67 -13.73 1.60
CA PHE A 89 -11.29 -12.35 1.91
C PHE A 89 -11.06 -12.17 3.42
N MET A 90 -10.60 -13.24 4.07
CA MET A 90 -10.40 -13.25 5.52
C MET A 90 -8.91 -13.13 5.89
N GLY A 91 -8.03 -13.05 4.89
CA GLY A 91 -6.60 -12.85 5.08
C GLY A 91 -5.83 -14.16 5.30
N GLU A 92 -6.35 -15.29 4.81
CA GLU A 92 -5.66 -16.58 4.92
C GLU A 92 -4.25 -16.52 4.26
N PRO A 93 -3.27 -17.32 4.71
CA PRO A 93 -1.94 -17.37 4.10
C PRO A 93 -1.98 -17.70 2.60
N ASP A 94 -2.87 -18.62 2.21
CA ASP A 94 -3.00 -19.13 0.85
C ASP A 94 -3.89 -18.27 -0.06
N GLU A 95 -4.37 -17.10 0.39
CA GLU A 95 -5.09 -16.14 -0.46
C GLU A 95 -4.17 -15.50 -1.54
N MET A 96 -2.87 -15.79 -1.52
CA MET A 96 -1.90 -15.30 -2.51
C MET A 96 -2.18 -15.85 -3.91
N ARG A 97 -2.34 -14.95 -4.89
CA ARG A 97 -2.32 -15.33 -6.31
C ARG A 97 -0.91 -15.12 -6.88
N PRO A 98 -0.27 -16.16 -7.44
CA PRO A 98 1.01 -16.01 -8.13
C PRO A 98 0.94 -14.92 -9.21
N GLY A 99 1.94 -14.05 -9.27
CA GLY A 99 2.08 -13.03 -10.33
C GLY A 99 1.22 -11.76 -10.17
N ARG A 100 0.46 -11.60 -9.08
CA ARG A 100 -0.22 -10.33 -8.76
C ARG A 100 -0.12 -10.02 -7.27
N GLY A 101 0.77 -9.10 -6.91
CA GLY A 101 0.87 -8.62 -5.53
C GLY A 101 1.92 -7.52 -5.41
N GLU A 102 1.61 -6.49 -4.63
CA GLU A 102 2.64 -5.56 -4.17
C GLU A 102 3.49 -6.25 -3.11
N PHE A 103 4.81 -6.04 -3.17
CA PHE A 103 5.78 -6.67 -2.26
C PHE A 103 5.40 -6.52 -0.78
N HIS A 104 4.82 -5.38 -0.41
CA HIS A 104 4.41 -5.12 0.97
C HIS A 104 3.20 -5.96 1.43
N GLU A 105 2.30 -6.34 0.51
CA GLU A 105 1.13 -7.17 0.83
C GLU A 105 1.46 -8.66 0.75
N TYR A 106 2.31 -9.06 -0.20
CA TYR A 106 2.72 -10.44 -0.43
C TYR A 106 4.25 -10.52 -0.56
N PRO A 107 5.01 -10.32 0.53
CA PRO A 107 6.45 -10.50 0.48
C PRO A 107 6.78 -11.94 0.12
N TYR A 108 7.76 -12.13 -0.76
CA TYR A 108 8.25 -13.46 -1.09
C TYR A 108 8.78 -14.14 0.18
N SER A 109 8.45 -15.42 0.36
CA SER A 109 8.91 -16.24 1.49
C SER A 109 10.44 -16.37 1.55
N CYS A 110 11.14 -16.12 0.43
CA CYS A 110 12.59 -16.07 0.37
C CYS A 110 13.05 -15.19 -0.81
N ILE A 111 13.82 -14.13 -0.54
CA ILE A 111 14.53 -13.35 -1.58
C ILE A 111 15.63 -14.22 -2.25
N CYS A 112 16.07 -15.28 -1.55
CA CYS A 112 17.22 -16.10 -1.91
C CYS A 112 16.89 -17.30 -2.81
N GLN A 113 15.62 -17.53 -3.17
CA GLN A 113 15.28 -18.55 -4.16
C GLN A 113 15.11 -17.95 -5.54
N LYS A 114 16.23 -17.75 -6.22
CA LYS A 114 16.27 -17.92 -7.67
C LYS A 114 16.82 -19.32 -7.95
N PRO A 115 16.13 -20.21 -8.68
CA PRO A 115 16.85 -20.87 -9.75
C PRO A 115 17.22 -19.77 -10.76
N LEU A 116 18.50 -19.49 -10.88
CA LEU A 116 19.06 -18.81 -12.05
C LEU A 116 18.61 -19.63 -13.26
N ASN A 117 17.58 -19.20 -14.01
CA ASN A 117 17.35 -19.63 -15.41
C ASN A 117 16.27 -18.83 -16.17
N ASP A 118 15.47 -17.97 -15.56
CA ASP A 118 14.47 -17.17 -16.31
C ASP A 118 14.98 -15.81 -16.82
N VAL A 119 16.29 -15.65 -17.03
CA VAL A 119 16.86 -14.41 -17.61
C VAL A 119 16.89 -14.43 -19.15
N GLU A 120 16.59 -15.57 -19.80
CA GLU A 120 16.73 -15.65 -21.27
C GLU A 120 15.47 -15.43 -22.11
N THR A 121 14.25 -15.35 -21.55
CA THR A 121 13.04 -15.21 -22.39
C THR A 121 12.43 -13.81 -22.45
N SER A 122 12.96 -12.81 -21.74
CA SER A 122 12.45 -11.41 -21.83
C SER A 122 13.38 -10.44 -22.56
N ARG A 123 14.46 -10.93 -23.19
CA ARG A 123 15.40 -10.08 -23.98
C ARG A 123 14.83 -9.54 -25.30
N SER A 124 13.53 -9.64 -25.53
CA SER A 124 12.86 -9.09 -26.70
C SER A 124 11.64 -8.23 -26.34
N ARG A 125 11.77 -7.31 -25.37
CA ARG A 125 11.06 -6.01 -25.35
C ARG A 125 11.43 -5.25 -24.09
N VAL A 126 12.32 -4.28 -24.24
CA VAL A 126 12.35 -2.92 -23.64
C VAL A 126 13.81 -2.47 -23.74
N GLN A 127 14.11 -1.70 -24.79
CA GLN A 127 15.35 -0.94 -24.87
C GLN A 127 15.18 0.28 -23.99
N VAL A 128 15.89 0.31 -22.86
CA VAL A 128 16.28 1.55 -22.19
C VAL A 128 17.79 1.52 -22.16
N GLY A 129 18.40 2.22 -23.12
CA GLY A 129 19.83 2.48 -23.13
C GLY A 129 20.10 3.77 -22.38
N GLU A 130 20.84 3.70 -21.28
CA GLU A 130 21.67 4.80 -20.80
C GLU A 130 23.13 4.40 -20.98
N SER A 131 23.87 5.19 -21.75
CA SER A 131 25.31 5.07 -21.91
C SER A 131 25.89 6.49 -22.00
N TYR A 132 26.73 6.84 -21.04
CA TYR A 132 27.62 7.99 -21.06
C TYR A 132 28.76 7.77 -22.08
N GLY A 133 29.13 8.80 -22.86
CA GLY A 133 30.38 8.83 -23.63
C GLY A 133 30.37 9.78 -24.84
N GLU A 134 31.37 10.65 -24.92
CA GLU A 134 31.59 11.75 -25.87
C GLU A 134 31.63 11.37 -27.37
N ASN A 135 31.11 12.23 -28.25
CA ASN A 135 31.91 13.05 -29.20
C ASN A 135 31.07 13.76 -30.30
N GLN A 136 31.30 15.08 -30.38
CA GLN A 136 31.51 15.93 -31.57
C GLN A 136 30.52 16.00 -32.77
N ARG A 137 30.08 17.25 -32.98
CA ARG A 137 29.99 18.05 -34.23
C ARG A 137 28.63 18.25 -34.93
N MET A 138 28.26 19.54 -34.90
CA MET A 138 27.76 20.40 -35.99
C MET A 138 26.25 20.37 -36.32
N GLY A 139 25.58 21.50 -36.03
CA GLY A 139 24.26 21.81 -36.58
C GLY A 139 23.58 22.98 -35.86
N GLN A 140 24.00 24.21 -36.17
CA GLN A 140 23.47 25.46 -35.63
C GLN A 140 21.95 25.64 -35.85
N LYS A 141 21.26 26.23 -34.87
CA LYS A 141 20.40 27.42 -35.06
C LYS A 141 20.00 28.03 -33.71
N ASN A 142 20.36 29.30 -33.56
CA ASN A 142 20.16 30.18 -32.39
C ASN A 142 18.69 30.57 -32.19
N VAL A 143 18.21 30.57 -30.93
CA VAL A 143 17.40 31.67 -30.37
C VAL A 143 17.78 31.84 -28.90
N ARG A 144 18.30 33.01 -28.54
CA ARG A 144 18.64 33.42 -27.15
C ARG A 144 17.42 34.09 -26.51
N LYS A 145 17.17 33.80 -25.22
CA LYS A 145 16.70 34.78 -24.22
C LYS A 145 17.21 34.40 -22.80
N PRO A 146 17.42 35.39 -21.92
CA PRO A 146 18.43 35.40 -20.85
C PRO A 146 18.04 34.70 -19.52
N PRO A 147 19.00 34.48 -18.60
CA PRO A 147 18.78 33.78 -17.34
C PRO A 147 18.16 34.70 -16.28
N VAL A 148 17.33 34.13 -15.40
CA VAL A 148 17.02 34.74 -14.11
C VAL A 148 17.65 33.85 -13.03
N SER A 149 18.64 34.41 -12.37
CA SER A 149 19.42 33.80 -11.30
C SER A 149 18.60 33.65 -10.01
N LEU A 150 18.81 32.52 -9.32
CA LEU A 150 18.53 32.39 -7.90
C LEU A 150 19.28 33.47 -7.12
N GLY A 151 18.61 34.04 -6.13
CA GLY A 151 19.23 34.76 -5.03
C GLY A 151 18.57 34.27 -3.76
N ASP A 152 19.34 33.52 -2.98
CA ASP A 152 19.11 33.28 -1.57
C ASP A 152 18.93 34.61 -0.83
N ASN A 153 18.07 34.64 0.19
CA ASN A 153 18.36 35.27 1.48
C ASN A 153 17.28 34.90 2.49
N ASP A 154 17.73 34.26 3.56
CA ASP A 154 17.13 34.30 4.88
C ASP A 154 16.71 35.73 5.26
N ASP A 155 15.51 35.90 5.84
CA ASP A 155 15.38 36.57 7.13
C ASP A 155 13.92 36.59 7.63
N LYS A 156 13.79 36.15 8.88
CA LYS A 156 12.87 36.55 9.95
C LYS A 156 11.83 37.63 9.60
N LEU A 157 10.58 37.41 10.01
CA LEU A 157 9.99 38.03 11.20
C LEU A 157 8.48 37.71 11.30
N THR A 158 8.10 37.28 12.50
CA THR A 158 6.83 37.38 13.21
C THR A 158 5.66 38.17 12.59
N GLY A 159 4.47 37.56 12.71
CA GLY A 159 3.15 38.20 12.67
C GLY A 159 2.08 37.19 13.04
#